data_AF-A0A924MLJ1-F1
#
_entry.id   AF-A0A924MLJ1-F1
#
_cell.length_a   1.000
_cell.length_b   1.000
_cell.length_c   1.000
_cell.angle_alpha   90.00
_cell.angle_beta   90.00
_cell.angle_gamma   90.00
#
_symmetry.space_group_name_H-M   'P 1'
#
loop_
_entity.id
_entity.type
_entity.pdbx_description
1 polymer ?
#
loop_
_entity_poly.entity_id
_entity_poly.type
_entity_poly.pdbx_seq_one_letter_code
_entity_poly.pdbx_strand_id
1 'polypeptide(L)' 'MTLKFISGPLTLLGNTHTAVGCMGLLLALSGVIDAQSFAVGISSGIRVIGTVAITGCLLSAIGYGLADYFGK' A
#
# COMPACT_ATOMS: atom_id res chain seq x y z
N MET A 1 14.00 15.20 -17.18
CA MET A 1 12.55 15.36 -17.43
C MET A 1 11.75 14.08 -17.12
N THR A 2 12.28 12.89 -17.43
CA THR A 2 11.60 11.59 -17.22
C THR A 2 11.33 11.23 -15.75
N LEU A 3 12.19 11.62 -14.81
CA LEU A 3 12.11 11.23 -13.39
C LEU A 3 10.97 11.90 -12.60
N LYS A 4 10.68 13.19 -12.86
CA LYS A 4 9.51 13.89 -12.26
C LYS A 4 8.18 13.28 -12.68
N PHE A 5 8.13 12.69 -13.88
CA PHE A 5 6.94 12.02 -14.40
C PHE A 5 6.70 10.66 -13.73
N ILE A 6 7.74 10.06 -13.16
CA ILE A 6 7.70 8.75 -12.50
C ILE A 6 7.40 8.93 -11.00
N SER A 7 8.01 9.90 -10.33
CA SER A 7 7.83 10.09 -8.88
C SER A 7 6.40 10.46 -8.49
N GLY A 8 5.73 11.37 -9.22
CA GLY A 8 4.35 11.76 -8.97
C GLY A 8 3.35 10.58 -8.91
N PRO A 9 3.25 9.75 -9.98
CA PRO A 9 2.35 8.60 -9.97
C PRO A 9 2.76 7.51 -8.97
N LEU A 10 4.06 7.31 -8.69
CA LEU A 10 4.48 6.36 -7.66
C LEU A 10 3.98 6.76 -6.26
N THR A 11 4.12 8.04 -5.91
CA THR A 11 3.66 8.55 -4.62
C THR A 11 2.14 8.47 -4.51
N LEU A 12 1.42 8.85 -5.58
CA LEU A 12 -0.04 8.77 -5.62
C LEU A 12 -0.53 7.32 -5.48
N LEU A 13 0.03 6.40 -6.28
CA LEU A 13 -0.31 4.98 -6.24
C LEU A 13 0.00 4.40 -4.86
N GLY A 14 1.17 4.68 -4.30
CA GLY A 14 1.54 4.26 -2.95
C GLY A 14 0.53 4.72 -1.89
N ASN A 15 0.16 6.01 -1.89
CA ASN A 15 -0.82 6.55 -0.95
C ASN A 15 -2.20 5.92 -1.09
N THR A 16 -2.67 5.71 -2.33
CA THR A 16 -3.97 5.06 -2.56
C THR A 16 -3.95 3.61 -2.11
N HIS A 17 -2.85 2.88 -2.33
CA HIS A 17 -2.71 1.49 -1.91
C HIS A 17 -2.66 1.37 -0.38
N THR A 18 -1.97 2.29 0.30
CA THR A 18 -1.96 2.40 1.76
C THR A 18 -3.37 2.66 2.29
N ALA A 19 -4.10 3.62 1.71
CA ALA A 19 -5.45 3.95 2.14
C ALA A 19 -6.41 2.76 1.99
N VAL A 20 -6.37 2.06 0.85
CA VAL A 20 -7.17 0.86 0.59
C VAL A 20 -6.77 -0.28 1.54
N GLY A 21 -5.48 -0.49 1.78
CA GLY A 21 -4.98 -1.51 2.71
C GLY A 21 -5.39 -1.23 4.16
N CYS A 22 -5.29 0.03 4.63
CA CYS A 22 -5.72 0.43 5.96
C CYS A 22 -7.25 0.34 6.13
N MET A 23 -8.03 0.71 5.11
CA MET A 23 -9.48 0.48 5.12
C MET A 23 -9.81 -1.00 5.18
N GLY A 24 -9.17 -1.83 4.35
CA GLY A 24 -9.37 -3.28 4.36
C GLY A 24 -9.04 -3.89 5.72
N LEU A 25 -7.98 -3.40 6.39
CA LEU A 25 -7.58 -3.85 7.72
C LEU A 25 -8.60 -3.43 8.78
N LEU A 26 -9.09 -2.19 8.73
CA LEU A 26 -10.15 -1.69 9.63
C LEU A 26 -11.45 -2.48 9.46
N LEU A 27 -11.86 -2.74 8.22
CA LEU A 27 -13.06 -3.52 7.93
C LEU A 27 -12.92 -4.97 8.40
N ALA A 28 -11.74 -5.58 8.23
CA ALA A 28 -11.43 -6.90 8.77
C ALA A 28 -11.44 -6.92 10.30
N LEU A 29 -10.91 -5.87 10.97
CA LEU A 29 -10.93 -5.75 12.43
C LEU A 29 -12.34 -5.56 12.98
N SER A 30 -13.18 -4.80 12.26
CA SER A 30 -14.58 -4.57 12.62
C SER A 30 -15.49 -5.78 12.40
N GLY A 31 -14.97 -6.87 11.83
CA GLY A 31 -15.73 -8.09 11.53
C GLY A 31 -16.74 -7.93 10.38
N VAL A 32 -16.71 -6.80 9.67
CA VAL A 32 -17.59 -6.53 8.52
C VAL A 32 -17.16 -7.35 7.30
N ILE A 33 -15.85 -7.59 7.14
CA ILE A 33 -15.30 -8.46 6.10
C ILE A 33 -14.69 -9.69 6.77
N ASP A 34 -15.12 -10.87 6.33
CA ASP A 34 -14.53 -12.12 6.77
C ASP A 34 -13.12 -12.27 6.19
N ALA A 35 -12.11 -12.20 7.07
CA ALA A 35 -10.71 -12.32 6.69
C ALA A 35 -10.33 -13.74 6.21
N GLN A 36 -11.20 -14.75 6.36
CA GLN A 36 -10.94 -16.09 5.83
C GLN A 36 -11.21 -16.17 4.33
N SER A 37 -12.08 -15.31 3.79
CA SER A 37 -12.32 -15.18 2.35
C SER A 37 -11.07 -14.75 1.56
N PHE A 38 -10.14 -14.05 2.24
CA PHE A 38 -8.83 -13.65 1.71
C PHE A 38 -7.67 -14.55 2.19
N ALA A 39 -7.96 -15.60 2.97
CA ALA A 39 -6.94 -16.54 3.41
C ALA A 39 -6.53 -17.43 2.22
N VAL A 40 -5.26 -17.32 1.82
CA VAL A 40 -4.67 -18.18 0.79
C VAL A 40 -3.62 -19.06 1.47
N GLY A 41 -3.87 -20.36 1.53
CA GLY A 41 -2.96 -21.35 2.14
C GLY A 41 -2.85 -21.24 3.66
N ILE A 42 -1.62 -21.23 4.20
CA ILE A 42 -1.30 -21.10 5.64
C ILE A 42 -1.36 -19.64 6.13
N SER A 43 -1.58 -18.68 5.23
CA SER A 43 -1.61 -17.27 5.57
C SER A 43 -3.02 -16.83 5.97
N SER A 44 -3.18 -16.34 7.21
CA SER A 44 -4.40 -15.63 7.62
C SER A 44 -4.65 -14.43 6.71
N GLY A 45 -5.87 -14.24 6.20
CA GLY A 45 -6.16 -13.16 5.24
C GLY A 45 -5.89 -11.76 5.78
N ILE A 46 -5.89 -11.58 7.10
CA ILE A 46 -5.40 -10.34 7.75
C ILE A 46 -3.94 -10.04 7.41
N ARG A 47 -3.09 -11.08 7.29
CA ARG A 47 -1.68 -10.92 6.92
C ARG A 47 -1.54 -10.48 5.47
N VAL A 48 -2.38 -11.00 4.58
CA VAL A 48 -2.41 -10.61 3.16
C VAL A 48 -2.83 -9.14 3.03
N ILE A 49 -3.90 -8.73 3.70
CA ILE A 49 -4.36 -7.34 3.74
C ILE A 49 -3.28 -6.41 4.36
N GLY A 50 -2.62 -6.88 5.42
CA GLY A 50 -1.50 -6.17 6.04
C GLY A 50 -0.31 -5.97 5.10
N THR A 51 0.06 -6.99 4.32
CA THR A 51 1.16 -6.84 3.33
C THR A 51 0.83 -5.80 2.26
N VAL A 52 -0.42 -5.72 1.82
CA VAL A 52 -0.90 -4.73 0.85
C VAL A 52 -0.73 -3.30 1.39
N ALA A 53 -1.10 -3.05 2.65
CA ALA A 53 -0.89 -1.76 3.30
C ALA A 53 0.60 -1.39 3.43
N ILE A 54 1.45 -2.36 3.82
CA ILE A 54 2.90 -2.13 3.96
C ILE A 54 3.55 -1.84 2.60
N THR A 55 3.16 -2.56 1.54
CA THR A 55 3.66 -2.32 0.18
C THR A 55 3.28 -0.92 -0.29
N GLY A 56 2.07 -0.43 0.00
CA GLY A 56 1.66 0.95 -0.28
C GLY A 56 2.55 2.00 0.38
N CYS A 57 2.83 1.84 1.68
CA CYS A 57 3.71 2.75 2.42
C CYS A 57 5.13 2.78 1.84
N LEU A 58 5.69 1.61 1.53
CA LEU A 58 7.01 1.50 0.92
C LEU A 58 7.07 2.13 -0.47
N LEU A 59 6.04 1.90 -1.30
CA LEU A 59 5.97 2.46 -2.64
C LEU A 59 5.88 3.99 -2.61
N SER A 60 5.10 4.54 -1.67
CA SER A 60 5.04 6.00 -1.45
C SER A 60 6.37 6.56 -0.96
N ALA A 61 7.08 5.86 -0.05
CA ALA A 61 8.38 6.29 0.44
C ALA A 61 9.44 6.31 -0.68
N ILE A 62 9.42 5.33 -1.59
CA ILE A 62 10.27 5.32 -2.78
C ILE A 62 9.94 6.52 -3.69
N GLY A 63 8.65 6.82 -3.90
CA GLY A 63 8.23 7.99 -4.69
C GLY A 63 8.75 9.31 -4.13
N TYR A 64 8.66 9.51 -2.81
CA TYR A 64 9.25 10.69 -2.14
C TYR A 64 10.77 10.70 -2.20
N GLY A 65 11.43 9.57 -1.94
CA GLY A 65 12.89 9.46 -1.99
C GLY A 65 13.45 9.76 -3.39
N LEU A 66 12.80 9.26 -4.44
CA LEU A 66 13.19 9.54 -5.82
C LEU A 66 12.98 11.02 -6.20
N ALA A 67 11.91 11.64 -5.69
CA ALA A 67 11.63 13.06 -5.90
C ALA A 67 12.67 13.96 -5.22
N ASP A 68 13.12 13.59 -4.01
CA ASP A 68 14.13 14.33 -3.25
C ASP A 68 15.53 14.16 -3.86
N TYR A 69 15.90 12.92 -4.20
CA TYR A 69 17.24 12.58 -4.71
C TYR A 69 17.54 13.22 -6.08
N PHE A 70 16.53 13.33 -6.95
CA PHE A 70 16.66 13.92 -8.29
C PHE A 70 16.07 15.33 -8.41
N GLY A 71 15.43 15.83 -7.35
CA GLY A 71 14.93 17.19 -7.24
C GLY A 71 15.99 18.20 -6.78
N LYS A 72 17.16 17.69 -6.35
CA LYS A 72 18.33 18.46 -5.93
C LYS A 72 19.31 18.67 -7.09
#